data_AF-A0A099NV21-F1
#
_entry.id   AF-A0A099NV21-F1
#
_cell.length_a   1.000
_cell.length_b   1.000
_cell.length_c   1.000
_cell.angle_alpha   90.00
_cell.angle_beta   90.00
_cell.angle_gamma   90.00
#
_symmetry.space_group_name_H-M   'P 1'
#
loop_
_entity.id
_entity.type
_entity.pdbx_description
1 polymer ?
#
loop_
_entity_poly.entity_id
_entity_poly.type
_entity_poly.pdbx_seq_one_letter_code
_entity_poly.pdbx_strand_id
1 'polypeptide(L)'
;MTTATPQPLSAYSRIVTGGTLIAIISCSFLLGVLFANWPYTDGLLWTVHESIEQREDAARRALSHYIHWLEIPKYIPYTMYVITGVGFLGLASKIISPNEDAKYYEYGSFVVFIIAVCCYISNVRFGAYSAQAGQWGEVDEFTGLTVIAASEVIIVFLLLGIVIIQSGIFYAQYEDDKVKADFLLKELKTKLAQQEFKEAQASKESNAKASGARVSNANNENSTKRK
;
A
#
# COMPACT_ATOMS: atom_id res chain seq x y z
N MET A 1 -27.65 -18.99 -16.49
CA MET A 1 -27.27 -17.72 -15.84
C MET A 1 -26.88 -18.03 -14.41
N THR A 2 -25.58 -18.11 -14.16
CA THR A 2 -25.00 -18.37 -12.84
C THR A 2 -25.27 -17.17 -11.91
N THR A 3 -25.98 -17.44 -10.83
CA THR A 3 -26.29 -16.47 -9.77
C THR A 3 -25.00 -16.11 -9.03
N ALA A 4 -24.35 -15.01 -9.40
CA ALA A 4 -23.28 -14.43 -8.61
C ALA A 4 -23.91 -13.82 -7.34
N THR A 5 -23.77 -14.53 -6.22
CA THR A 5 -23.91 -13.95 -4.88
C THR A 5 -22.84 -12.87 -4.70
N PRO A 6 -23.13 -11.77 -3.97
CA PRO A 6 -22.11 -10.76 -3.67
C PRO A 6 -21.03 -11.44 -2.82
N GLN A 7 -19.89 -11.74 -3.46
CA GLN A 7 -18.74 -12.28 -2.75
C GLN A 7 -18.17 -11.17 -1.87
N PRO A 8 -17.94 -11.42 -0.56
CA PRO A 8 -17.15 -10.49 0.24
C PRO A 8 -15.80 -10.27 -0.46
N LEU A 9 -15.17 -9.09 -0.30
CA LEU A 9 -13.77 -8.87 -0.69
C LEU A 9 -12.98 -10.12 -0.35
N SER A 10 -12.54 -10.86 -1.37
CA SER A 10 -11.95 -12.18 -1.14
C SER A 10 -10.75 -11.98 -0.21
N ALA A 11 -10.44 -12.97 0.63
CA ALA A 11 -9.34 -12.87 1.59
C ALA A 11 -8.03 -12.37 0.93
N TYR A 12 -7.86 -12.71 -0.35
CA TYR A 12 -6.84 -12.20 -1.27
C TYR A 12 -6.79 -10.67 -1.36
N SER A 13 -7.90 -9.99 -1.68
CA SER A 13 -7.90 -8.53 -1.82
C SER A 13 -7.51 -7.83 -0.52
N ARG A 14 -7.96 -8.36 0.62
CA ARG A 14 -7.60 -7.82 1.94
C ARG A 14 -6.09 -7.92 2.23
N ILE A 15 -5.45 -9.02 1.82
CA ILE A 15 -4.01 -9.21 1.99
C ILE A 15 -3.23 -8.24 1.10
N VAL A 16 -3.66 -8.05 -0.16
CA VAL A 16 -3.00 -7.15 -1.10
C VAL A 16 -3.13 -5.69 -0.67
N THR A 17 -4.33 -5.23 -0.31
CA THR A 17 -4.54 -3.87 0.22
C THR A 17 -3.77 -3.65 1.52
N GLY A 18 -3.77 -4.63 2.42
CA GLY A 18 -2.98 -4.59 3.65
C GLY A 18 -1.48 -4.48 3.37
N GLY A 19 -0.96 -5.27 2.43
CA GLY A 19 0.45 -5.21 2.00
C GLY A 19 0.84 -3.83 1.44
N THR A 20 -0.03 -3.22 0.62
CA THR A 20 0.17 -1.87 0.10
C THR A 20 0.28 -0.83 1.21
N LEU A 21 -0.65 -0.85 2.18
CA LEU A 21 -0.63 0.10 3.30
C LEU A 21 0.59 -0.10 4.20
N ILE A 22 0.95 -1.36 4.48
CA ILE A 22 2.17 -1.70 5.25
C ILE A 22 3.42 -1.17 4.54
N ALA A 23 3.52 -1.35 3.23
CA ALA A 23 4.64 -0.85 2.43
C ALA A 23 4.73 0.69 2.48
N ILE A 24 3.61 1.39 2.28
CA ILE A 24 3.55 2.86 2.32
C ILE A 24 3.97 3.39 3.70
N ILE A 25 3.42 2.83 4.78
CA ILE A 25 3.72 3.25 6.15
C ILE A 25 5.19 3.01 6.48
N SER A 26 5.71 1.83 6.12
CA SER A 26 7.11 1.47 6.39
C SER A 26 8.07 2.36 5.62
N CYS A 27 7.83 2.60 4.32
CA CYS A 27 8.67 3.50 3.53
C CYS A 27 8.58 4.95 4.01
N SER A 28 7.39 5.41 4.41
CA SER A 28 7.21 6.75 4.99
C SER A 28 7.96 6.93 6.31
N PHE A 29 7.97 5.91 7.17
CA PHE A 29 8.77 5.93 8.39
C PHE A 29 10.27 6.03 8.08
N LEU A 30 10.78 5.19 7.16
CA LEU A 30 12.20 5.20 6.77
C LEU A 30 12.61 6.53 6.12
N LEU A 31 11.73 7.13 5.31
CA LEU A 31 11.91 8.48 4.79
C LEU A 31 12.01 9.51 5.91
N GLY A 32 11.18 9.40 6.96
CA GLY A 32 11.28 10.23 8.15
C GLY A 32 12.61 10.11 8.89
N VAL A 33 13.15 8.88 8.99
CA VAL A 33 14.49 8.64 9.57
C VAL A 33 15.58 9.33 8.75
N LEU A 34 15.54 9.20 7.43
CA LEU A 34 16.53 9.84 6.54
C LEU A 34 16.39 11.37 6.54
N PHE A 35 15.16 11.88 6.60
CA PHE A 35 14.90 13.31 6.73
C PHE A 35 15.49 13.89 8.03
N ALA A 36 15.47 13.11 9.13
CA ALA A 36 16.08 13.52 10.39
C ALA A 36 17.61 13.63 10.33
N ASN A 37 18.27 12.99 9.35
CA ASN A 37 19.71 13.12 9.11
C ASN A 37 20.06 14.40 8.33
N TRP A 38 19.11 14.94 7.57
CA TRP A 38 19.32 16.08 6.65
C TRP A 38 19.98 17.31 7.31
N PRO A 39 19.58 17.77 8.51
CA PRO A 39 20.18 18.96 9.14
C PRO A 39 21.70 18.83 9.38
N TYR A 40 22.20 17.60 9.44
CA TYR A 40 23.62 17.31 9.68
C TYR A 40 24.40 17.12 8.39
N THR A 41 23.75 16.68 7.31
CA THR A 41 24.39 16.25 6.06
C THR A 41 24.21 17.21 4.89
N ASP A 42 23.24 18.12 4.95
CA ASP A 42 22.94 19.12 3.91
C ASP A 42 24.17 19.89 3.42
N GLY A 43 25.00 20.37 4.36
CA GLY A 43 26.20 21.15 4.03
C GLY A 43 27.27 20.34 3.26
N LEU A 44 27.27 19.01 3.37
CA LEU A 44 28.20 18.20 2.59
C LEU A 44 27.85 18.19 1.10
N LEU A 45 26.57 18.34 0.76
CA LEU A 45 26.08 18.20 -0.61
C LEU A 45 25.91 19.55 -1.30
N TRP A 46 25.40 20.55 -0.57
CA TRP A 46 24.94 21.80 -1.17
C TRP A 46 25.84 23.00 -0.89
N THR A 47 26.72 22.94 0.12
CA THR A 47 27.63 24.05 0.47
C THR A 47 29.08 23.78 0.06
N VAL A 48 29.32 22.87 -0.90
CA VAL A 48 30.66 22.47 -1.36
C VAL A 48 31.46 23.64 -1.97
N HIS A 49 30.77 24.68 -2.46
CA HIS A 49 31.36 25.83 -3.16
C HIS A 49 31.64 27.01 -2.23
N GLU A 50 31.32 26.86 -0.94
CA GLU A 50 31.47 27.90 0.06
C GLU A 50 32.89 27.92 0.65
N SER A 51 33.15 28.83 1.59
CA SER A 51 34.47 29.00 2.20
C SER A 51 34.99 27.70 2.86
N ILE A 52 36.31 27.59 3.01
CA ILE A 52 36.96 26.41 3.64
C ILE A 52 36.39 26.17 5.05
N GLU A 53 36.18 27.24 5.83
CA GLU A 53 35.63 27.19 7.18
C GLU A 53 34.24 26.53 7.20
N GLN A 54 33.35 26.91 6.27
CA GLN A 54 32.00 26.33 6.19
C GLN A 54 32.02 24.85 5.79
N ARG A 55 32.97 24.44 4.93
CA ARG A 55 33.14 23.03 4.56
C ARG A 55 33.62 22.18 5.74
N GLU A 56 34.58 22.68 6.52
CA GLU A 56 35.04 22.01 7.74
C GLU A 56 33.92 21.91 8.78
N ASP A 57 33.11 22.96 8.91
CA ASP A 57 31.95 22.95 9.80
C ASP A 57 30.87 21.94 9.38
N ALA A 58 30.62 21.81 8.07
CA ALA A 58 29.73 20.77 7.54
C ALA A 58 30.27 19.36 7.81
N ALA A 59 31.56 19.12 7.54
CA ALA A 59 32.22 17.85 7.83
C ALA A 59 32.14 17.48 9.31
N ARG A 60 32.44 18.41 10.21
CA ARG A 60 32.41 18.19 11.65
C ARG A 60 31.02 17.82 12.15
N ARG A 61 29.97 18.51 11.66
CA ARG A 61 28.57 18.20 12.02
C ARG A 61 28.18 16.80 11.56
N ALA A 62 28.46 16.45 10.32
CA ALA A 62 28.13 15.14 9.77
C ALA A 62 28.92 14.01 10.44
N LEU A 63 30.23 14.20 10.65
CA LEU A 63 31.09 13.24 11.34
C LEU A 63 30.57 12.95 12.75
N SER A 64 30.31 14.00 13.53
CA SER A 64 29.76 13.87 14.88
C SER A 64 28.42 13.15 14.87
N HIS A 65 27.56 13.42 13.89
CA HIS A 65 26.27 12.74 13.73
C HIS A 65 26.43 11.24 13.47
N TYR A 66 27.25 10.85 12.49
CA TYR A 66 27.44 9.44 12.14
C TYR A 66 28.08 8.63 13.26
N ILE A 67 29.08 9.20 13.96
CA ILE A 67 29.69 8.57 15.13
C ILE A 67 28.66 8.39 16.23
N HIS A 68 27.92 9.46 16.57
CA HIS A 68 26.90 9.40 17.61
C HIS A 68 25.84 8.35 17.29
N TRP A 69 25.44 8.23 16.03
CA TRP A 69 24.45 7.25 15.57
C TRP A 69 24.90 5.78 15.69
N LEU A 70 26.21 5.52 15.82
CA LEU A 70 26.73 4.19 16.17
C LEU A 70 26.75 3.93 17.69
N GLU A 71 26.80 5.00 18.49
CA GLU A 71 26.92 4.94 19.95
C GLU A 71 25.58 4.95 20.69
N ILE A 72 24.49 5.35 20.02
CA ILE A 72 23.15 5.35 20.61
C ILE A 72 22.72 3.96 21.11
N PRO A 73 21.78 3.89 22.09
CA PRO A 73 21.23 2.62 22.54
C PRO A 73 20.70 1.75 21.40
N LYS A 74 21.12 0.47 21.37
CA LYS A 74 20.87 -0.46 20.26
C LYS A 74 19.39 -0.70 19.94
N TYR A 75 18.48 -0.47 20.89
CA TYR A 75 17.05 -0.61 20.62
C TYR A 75 16.55 0.36 19.55
N ILE A 76 17.17 1.53 19.39
CA ILE A 76 16.79 2.54 18.37
C ILE A 76 17.04 2.03 16.94
N PRO A 77 18.26 1.60 16.54
CA PRO A 77 18.45 1.02 15.21
C PRO A 77 17.67 -0.29 15.03
N TYR A 78 17.41 -1.05 16.10
CA TYR A 78 16.58 -2.26 16.01
C TYR A 78 15.12 -1.96 15.66
N THR A 79 14.54 -0.86 16.14
CA THR A 79 13.17 -0.50 15.69
C THR A 79 13.14 -0.20 14.20
N MET A 80 14.17 0.47 13.67
CA MET A 80 14.30 0.71 12.24
C MET A 80 14.37 -0.61 11.46
N TYR A 81 15.20 -1.57 11.89
CA TYR A 81 15.30 -2.88 11.22
C TYR A 81 14.00 -3.67 11.26
N VAL A 82 13.26 -3.61 12.37
CA VAL A 82 11.92 -4.23 12.46
C VAL A 82 10.97 -3.60 11.45
N ILE A 83 10.95 -2.28 11.34
CA ILE A 83 10.09 -1.57 10.38
C ILE A 83 10.51 -1.86 8.93
N THR A 84 11.82 -1.94 8.64
CA THR A 84 12.32 -2.39 7.34
C THR A 84 11.84 -3.82 7.02
N GLY A 85 11.88 -4.73 8.01
CA GLY A 85 11.37 -6.09 7.86
C GLY A 85 9.85 -6.14 7.61
N VAL A 86 9.08 -5.32 8.31
CA VAL A 86 7.63 -5.17 8.09
C VAL A 86 7.34 -4.63 6.68
N GLY A 87 8.09 -3.64 6.21
CA GLY A 87 8.00 -3.14 4.84
C GLY A 87 8.31 -4.20 3.79
N PHE A 88 9.36 -5.01 4.03
CA PHE A 88 9.69 -6.14 3.19
C PHE A 88 8.53 -7.16 3.13
N LEU A 89 7.94 -7.52 4.26
CA LEU A 89 6.79 -8.43 4.30
C LEU A 89 5.56 -7.86 3.56
N GLY A 90 5.32 -6.55 3.68
CA GLY A 90 4.24 -5.87 2.98
C GLY A 90 4.40 -5.90 1.46
N LEU A 91 5.64 -5.77 0.95
CA LEU A 91 5.92 -5.87 -0.48
C LEU A 91 5.98 -7.34 -0.95
N ALA A 92 6.52 -8.24 -0.13
CA ALA A 92 6.64 -9.67 -0.46
C ALA A 92 5.29 -10.39 -0.52
N SER A 93 4.33 -10.01 0.34
CA SER A 93 2.98 -10.59 0.32
C SER A 93 2.28 -10.38 -1.05
N LYS A 94 2.60 -9.28 -1.72
CA LYS A 94 2.07 -8.92 -3.05
C LYS A 94 2.67 -9.76 -4.17
N ILE A 95 3.88 -10.29 -4.00
CA ILE A 95 4.53 -11.18 -4.99
C ILE A 95 3.82 -12.54 -5.05
N ILE A 96 3.35 -13.02 -3.90
CA ILE A 96 2.62 -14.29 -3.79
C ILE A 96 1.21 -14.16 -4.39
N SER A 97 0.70 -12.94 -4.53
CA SER A 97 -0.66 -12.62 -4.92
C SER A 97 -0.70 -11.44 -5.89
N PRO A 98 -0.12 -11.60 -7.10
CA PRO A 98 0.06 -10.51 -8.03
C PRO A 98 -1.27 -10.12 -8.69
N ASN A 99 -1.57 -8.83 -8.69
CA ASN A 99 -2.61 -8.31 -9.57
C ASN A 99 -2.06 -8.23 -11.01
N GLU A 100 -2.69 -8.92 -11.96
CA GLU A 100 -2.26 -8.96 -13.37
C GLU A 100 -2.01 -7.56 -13.96
N ASP A 101 -2.83 -6.58 -13.58
CA ASP A 101 -2.76 -5.21 -14.07
C ASP A 101 -1.63 -4.39 -13.42
N ALA A 102 -1.18 -4.79 -12.22
CA ALA A 102 -0.21 -4.03 -11.41
C ALA A 102 1.10 -4.77 -11.14
N LYS A 103 1.25 -6.03 -11.57
CA LYS A 103 2.35 -6.93 -11.19
C LYS A 103 3.74 -6.33 -11.42
N TYR A 104 3.96 -5.63 -12.53
CA TYR A 104 5.26 -5.01 -12.82
C TYR A 104 5.60 -3.86 -11.86
N TYR A 105 4.60 -3.09 -11.44
CA TYR A 105 4.79 -2.03 -10.45
C TYR A 105 5.06 -2.60 -9.05
N GLU A 106 4.44 -3.73 -8.71
CA GLU A 106 4.66 -4.44 -7.46
C GLU A 106 6.06 -5.08 -7.39
N TYR A 107 6.46 -5.80 -8.45
CA TYR A 107 7.80 -6.38 -8.55
C TYR A 107 8.89 -5.30 -8.59
N GLY A 108 8.68 -4.23 -9.37
CA GLY A 108 9.59 -3.10 -9.43
C GLY A 108 9.78 -2.46 -8.06
N SER A 109 8.70 -2.22 -7.32
CA SER A 109 8.78 -1.66 -5.97
C SER A 109 9.54 -2.56 -5.00
N PHE A 110 9.36 -3.88 -5.09
CA PHE A 110 10.10 -4.83 -4.26
C PHE A 110 11.60 -4.81 -4.56
N VAL A 111 12.00 -4.82 -5.83
CA VAL A 111 13.40 -4.73 -6.24
C VAL A 111 14.02 -3.40 -5.80
N VAL A 112 13.33 -2.29 -6.02
CA VAL A 112 13.78 -0.95 -5.58
C VAL A 112 13.95 -0.91 -4.06
N PHE A 113 13.07 -1.56 -3.29
CA PHE A 113 13.19 -1.64 -1.84
C PHE A 113 14.45 -2.40 -1.42
N ILE A 114 14.74 -3.53 -2.08
CA ILE A 114 15.98 -4.30 -1.83
C ILE A 114 17.21 -3.45 -2.15
N ILE A 115 17.21 -2.73 -3.28
CA ILE A 115 18.32 -1.84 -3.65
C ILE A 115 18.50 -0.74 -2.61
N ALA A 116 17.42 -0.14 -2.10
CA ALA A 116 17.47 0.85 -1.03
C ALA A 116 18.11 0.28 0.26
N VAL A 117 17.73 -0.94 0.66
CA VAL A 117 18.32 -1.62 1.82
C VAL A 117 19.79 -1.95 1.59
N CYS A 118 20.16 -2.45 0.41
CA CYS A 118 21.55 -2.74 0.06
C CYS A 118 22.40 -1.47 0.12
N CYS A 119 21.93 -0.37 -0.48
CA CYS A 119 22.61 0.93 -0.46
C CYS A 119 22.77 1.47 0.97
N TYR A 120 21.73 1.32 1.81
CA TYR A 120 21.80 1.67 3.22
C TYR A 120 22.91 0.88 3.94
N ILE A 121 22.95 -0.44 3.77
CA ILE A 121 23.94 -1.28 4.45
C ILE A 121 25.35 -0.95 3.94
N SER A 122 25.54 -0.96 2.61
CA SER A 122 26.86 -0.83 1.98
C SER A 122 27.47 0.56 2.15
N ASN A 123 26.67 1.61 2.04
CA ASN A 123 27.20 2.97 1.94
C ASN A 123 26.94 3.76 3.21
N VAL A 124 25.74 3.66 3.78
CA VAL A 124 25.38 4.45 4.97
C VAL A 124 25.92 3.81 6.24
N ARG A 125 25.62 2.53 6.47
CA ARG A 125 25.99 1.85 7.70
C ARG A 125 27.48 1.54 7.77
N PHE A 126 28.07 0.97 6.72
CA PHE A 126 29.53 0.78 6.68
C PHE A 126 30.29 2.10 6.58
N GLY A 127 29.76 3.11 5.89
CA GLY A 127 30.34 4.46 5.89
C GLY A 127 30.42 5.06 7.30
N ALA A 128 29.37 4.91 8.12
CA ALA A 128 29.43 5.35 9.51
C ALA A 128 30.51 4.62 10.32
N TYR A 129 30.77 3.33 10.06
CA TYR A 129 31.89 2.61 10.70
C TYR A 129 33.25 3.14 10.26
N SER A 130 33.41 3.47 8.97
CA SER A 130 34.60 4.17 8.47
C SER A 130 34.80 5.52 9.15
N ALA A 131 33.71 6.27 9.36
CA ALA A 131 33.72 7.56 10.04
C ALA A 131 34.18 7.44 11.51
N GLN A 132 33.69 6.43 12.24
CA GLN A 132 34.13 6.15 13.61
C GLN A 132 35.58 5.67 13.68
N ALA A 133 36.04 4.88 12.71
CA ALA A 133 37.40 4.38 12.65
C ALA A 133 38.42 5.45 12.18
N GLY A 134 37.95 6.55 11.58
CA GLY A 134 38.80 7.52 10.89
C GLY A 134 39.53 6.91 9.68
N GLN A 135 38.95 5.88 9.05
CA GLN A 135 39.56 5.13 7.94
C GLN A 135 38.75 5.32 6.66
N TRP A 136 39.29 6.15 5.76
CA TRP A 136 38.61 6.58 4.52
C TRP A 136 39.16 5.91 3.25
N GLY A 137 40.16 5.04 3.37
CA GLY A 137 40.77 4.34 2.23
C GLY A 137 41.56 5.31 1.34
N GLU A 138 41.20 5.35 0.05
CA GLU A 138 41.87 6.18 -0.96
C GLU A 138 41.34 7.62 -1.03
N VAL A 139 40.26 7.93 -0.31
CA VAL A 139 39.65 9.27 -0.32
C VAL A 139 39.90 10.02 0.98
N ASP A 140 39.85 11.35 0.92
CA ASP A 140 39.86 12.19 2.12
C ASP A 140 38.52 12.09 2.87
N GLU A 141 38.53 12.50 4.14
CA GLU A 141 37.37 12.47 5.03
C GLU A 141 36.15 13.21 4.47
N PHE A 142 36.35 14.41 3.92
CA PHE A 142 35.24 15.21 3.40
C PHE A 142 34.56 14.51 2.23
N THR A 143 35.36 13.97 1.30
CA THR A 143 34.85 13.18 0.17
C THR A 143 34.13 11.92 0.66
N GLY A 144 34.70 11.21 1.64
CA GLY A 144 34.07 10.03 2.25
C GLY A 144 32.70 10.33 2.86
N LEU A 145 32.62 11.37 3.70
CA LEU A 145 31.37 11.83 4.32
C LEU A 145 30.33 12.25 3.26
N THR A 146 30.77 12.92 2.20
CA THR A 146 29.91 13.33 1.07
C THR A 146 29.30 12.13 0.36
N VAL A 147 30.04 11.04 0.17
CA VAL A 147 29.53 9.79 -0.42
C VAL A 147 28.46 9.14 0.45
N ILE A 148 28.61 9.19 1.78
CA ILE A 148 27.60 8.69 2.72
C ILE A 148 26.32 9.52 2.58
N ALA A 149 26.44 10.86 2.66
CA ALA A 149 25.30 11.78 2.53
C ALA A 149 24.59 11.66 1.18
N ALA A 150 25.33 11.54 0.08
CA ALA A 150 24.77 11.34 -1.25
C ALA A 150 23.99 10.01 -1.35
N SER A 151 24.48 8.96 -0.68
CA SER A 151 23.79 7.68 -0.62
C SER A 151 22.46 7.77 0.12
N GLU A 152 22.38 8.56 1.21
CA GLU A 152 21.10 8.84 1.88
C GLU A 152 20.11 9.51 0.93
N VAL A 153 20.54 10.50 0.15
CA VAL A 153 19.69 11.18 -0.85
C VAL A 153 19.20 10.20 -1.93
N ILE A 154 20.07 9.32 -2.43
CA ILE A 154 19.67 8.26 -3.38
C ILE A 154 18.59 7.37 -2.76
N ILE A 155 18.78 6.93 -1.51
CA ILE A 155 17.80 6.09 -0.81
C ILE A 155 16.46 6.83 -0.64
N VAL A 156 16.48 8.13 -0.35
CA VAL A 156 15.27 8.97 -0.29
C VAL A 156 14.50 8.90 -1.60
N PHE A 157 15.17 9.07 -2.75
CA PHE A 157 14.49 8.98 -4.05
C PHE A 157 13.94 7.57 -4.35
N LEU A 158 14.67 6.51 -3.98
CA LEU A 158 14.21 5.14 -4.13
C LEU A 158 12.95 4.87 -3.30
N LEU A 159 12.96 5.24 -2.02
CA LEU A 159 11.83 5.05 -1.11
C LEU A 159 10.63 5.94 -1.48
N LEU A 160 10.87 7.19 -1.88
CA LEU A 160 9.84 8.08 -2.38
C LEU A 160 9.18 7.53 -3.64
N GLY A 161 9.97 7.00 -4.57
CA GLY A 161 9.46 6.31 -5.75
C GLY A 161 8.52 5.15 -5.40
N ILE A 162 8.87 4.34 -4.40
CA ILE A 162 8.00 3.27 -3.91
C ILE A 162 6.71 3.86 -3.34
N VAL A 163 6.77 4.88 -2.47
CA VAL A 163 5.57 5.48 -1.87
C VAL A 163 4.62 6.01 -2.95
N ILE A 164 5.15 6.69 -3.97
CA ILE A 164 4.35 7.21 -5.09
C ILE A 164 3.67 6.07 -5.85
N ILE A 165 4.44 5.04 -6.23
CA ILE A 165 3.91 3.91 -6.99
C ILE A 165 2.85 3.16 -6.17
N GLN A 166 3.14 2.85 -4.91
CA GLN A 166 2.21 2.10 -4.05
C GLN A 166 0.93 2.89 -3.76
N SER A 167 1.03 4.21 -3.58
CA SER A 167 -0.13 5.09 -3.41
C SER A 167 -0.97 5.15 -4.69
N GLY A 168 -0.33 5.19 -5.86
CA GLY A 168 -1.02 5.13 -7.15
C GLY A 168 -1.80 3.84 -7.35
N ILE A 169 -1.20 2.68 -7.02
CA ILE A 169 -1.89 1.38 -7.06
C ILE A 169 -3.06 1.36 -6.08
N PHE A 170 -2.86 1.85 -4.85
CA PHE A 170 -3.92 1.93 -3.85
C PHE A 170 -5.11 2.77 -4.34
N TYR A 171 -4.83 3.93 -4.93
CA TYR A 171 -5.86 4.81 -5.48
C TYR A 171 -6.63 4.13 -6.63
N ALA A 172 -5.91 3.51 -7.57
CA ALA A 172 -6.52 2.78 -8.68
C ALA A 172 -7.42 1.63 -8.20
N GLN A 173 -6.96 0.84 -7.23
CA GLN A 173 -7.74 -0.23 -6.62
C GLN A 173 -8.99 0.30 -5.90
N TYR A 174 -8.84 1.41 -5.18
CA TYR A 174 -9.95 2.03 -4.46
C TYR A 174 -11.06 2.51 -5.41
N GLU A 175 -10.71 3.15 -6.53
CA GLU A 175 -11.71 3.57 -7.52
C GLU A 175 -12.38 2.38 -8.20
N ASP A 176 -11.60 1.35 -8.61
CA ASP A 176 -12.14 0.15 -9.23
C ASP A 176 -13.13 -0.59 -8.32
N ASP A 177 -12.79 -0.72 -7.03
CA ASP A 177 -13.65 -1.37 -6.04
C ASP A 177 -14.94 -0.59 -5.81
N LYS A 178 -14.88 0.73 -5.83
CA LYS A 178 -16.06 1.61 -5.72
C LYS A 178 -17.00 1.43 -6.91
N VAL A 179 -16.48 1.42 -8.13
CA VAL A 179 -17.30 1.24 -9.35
C VAL A 179 -17.96 -0.14 -9.38
N LYS A 180 -17.22 -1.20 -9.01
CA LYS A 180 -17.76 -2.57 -8.89
C LYS A 180 -18.86 -2.65 -7.85
N ALA A 181 -18.69 -2.02 -6.69
CA ALA A 181 -19.69 -2.00 -5.63
C ALA A 181 -21.00 -1.34 -6.10
N ASP A 182 -20.93 -0.20 -6.77
CA ASP A 182 -22.10 0.51 -7.30
C ASP A 182 -22.85 -0.31 -8.36
N PHE A 183 -22.13 -1.02 -9.22
CA PHE A 183 -22.73 -1.91 -10.21
C PHE A 183 -23.47 -3.08 -9.56
N LEU A 184 -22.83 -3.76 -8.61
CA LEU A 184 -23.43 -4.89 -7.89
C LEU A 184 -24.67 -4.46 -7.10
N LEU A 185 -24.66 -3.28 -6.50
CA LEU A 185 -25.80 -2.74 -5.75
C LEU A 185 -26.99 -2.45 -6.69
N LYS A 186 -26.73 -1.93 -7.90
CA LYS A 186 -27.77 -1.75 -8.93
C LYS A 186 -28.33 -3.09 -9.41
N GLU A 187 -27.49 -4.10 -9.62
CA GLU A 187 -27.92 -5.44 -10.03
C GLU A 187 -28.78 -6.10 -8.93
N LEU A 188 -28.38 -5.99 -7.66
CA LEU A 188 -29.14 -6.47 -6.50
C LEU A 188 -30.52 -5.81 -6.39
N LYS A 189 -30.57 -4.47 -6.48
CA LYS A 189 -31.84 -3.73 -6.47
C LYS A 189 -32.76 -4.14 -7.61
N THR A 190 -32.22 -4.37 -8.80
CA THR A 190 -33.00 -4.81 -9.96
C THR A 190 -33.54 -6.23 -9.78
N LYS A 191 -32.73 -7.14 -9.24
CA LYS A 191 -33.14 -8.51 -8.93
C LYS A 191 -34.21 -8.58 -7.84
N LEU A 192 -34.07 -7.78 -6.78
CA LEU A 192 -35.06 -7.66 -5.71
C LEU A 192 -36.37 -7.09 -6.25
N ALA A 193 -36.34 -6.00 -7.04
CA ALA A 193 -37.53 -5.44 -7.66
C ALA A 193 -38.22 -6.44 -8.63
N GLN A 194 -37.45 -7.24 -9.37
CA GLN A 194 -38.00 -8.32 -10.21
C GLN A 194 -38.59 -9.47 -9.39
N GLN A 195 -38.00 -9.82 -8.25
CA GLN A 195 -38.57 -10.80 -7.32
C GLN A 195 -39.88 -10.29 -6.71
N GLU A 196 -39.90 -9.05 -6.22
CA GLU A 196 -41.11 -8.40 -5.71
C GLU A 196 -42.21 -8.33 -6.78
N PHE A 197 -41.87 -8.02 -8.03
CA PHE A 197 -42.84 -8.05 -9.14
C PHE A 197 -43.38 -9.45 -9.41
N LYS A 198 -42.52 -10.48 -9.37
CA LYS A 198 -42.92 -11.88 -9.57
C LYS A 198 -43.80 -12.37 -8.42
N GLU A 199 -43.48 -12.02 -7.18
CA GLU A 199 -44.26 -12.36 -5.99
C GLU A 199 -45.62 -11.65 -5.98
N ALA A 200 -45.66 -10.37 -6.39
CA ALA A 200 -46.90 -9.60 -6.56
C ALA A 200 -47.79 -10.14 -7.70
N GLN A 201 -47.20 -10.66 -8.78
CA GLN A 201 -47.96 -11.33 -9.85
C GLN A 201 -48.47 -12.71 -9.42
N ALA A 202 -47.64 -13.52 -8.75
CA ALA A 202 -48.05 -14.83 -8.23
C ALA A 202 -49.19 -14.73 -7.19
N SER A 203 -49.17 -13.69 -6.35
CA SER A 203 -50.25 -13.42 -5.39
C SER A 203 -51.52 -12.86 -6.05
N LYS A 204 -51.43 -12.13 -7.17
CA LYS A 204 -52.60 -11.73 -7.98
C LYS A 204 -53.22 -12.91 -8.74
N GLU A 205 -52.43 -13.81 -9.32
CA GLU A 205 -52.95 -15.02 -10.00
C GLU A 205 -53.59 -16.01 -9.03
N SER A 206 -53.02 -16.17 -7.83
CA SER A 206 -53.62 -16.93 -6.73
C SER A 206 -55.02 -16.41 -6.36
N ASN A 207 -55.14 -15.09 -6.16
CA ASN A 207 -56.42 -14.46 -5.83
C ASN A 207 -57.43 -14.50 -6.99
N ALA A 208 -56.97 -14.43 -8.25
CA ALA A 208 -57.83 -14.55 -9.42
C ALA A 208 -58.39 -15.98 -9.59
N LYS A 209 -57.59 -17.03 -9.34
CA LYS A 209 -58.06 -18.43 -9.33
C LYS A 209 -59.04 -18.72 -8.19
N ALA A 210 -58.81 -18.15 -7.00
CA ALA A 210 -59.74 -18.27 -5.86
C ALA A 210 -61.10 -17.61 -6.14
N SER A 211 -61.10 -16.46 -6.83
CA SER A 211 -62.32 -15.77 -7.27
C SER A 211 -63.06 -16.54 -8.39
N GLY A 212 -62.33 -17.05 -9.39
CA GLY A 212 -62.90 -17.85 -10.48
C GLY A 212 -63.51 -19.19 -10.04
N ALA A 213 -62.90 -19.87 -9.06
CA ALA A 213 -63.44 -21.09 -8.47
C ALA A 213 -64.78 -20.83 -7.74
N ARG A 214 -64.88 -19.69 -7.03
CA ARG A 214 -66.09 -19.27 -6.30
C ARG A 214 -67.26 -18.95 -7.23
N VAL A 215 -66.99 -18.37 -8.40
CA VAL A 215 -68.00 -18.10 -9.44
C VAL A 215 -68.46 -19.37 -10.15
N SER A 216 -67.57 -20.36 -10.38
CA SER A 216 -67.95 -21.63 -11.01
C SER A 216 -68.86 -22.50 -10.12
N ASN A 217 -68.62 -22.50 -8.79
CA ASN A 217 -69.47 -23.24 -7.85
C ASN A 217 -70.87 -22.60 -7.72
N ALA A 218 -70.97 -21.27 -7.75
CA ALA A 218 -72.25 -20.58 -7.69
C ALA A 218 -73.16 -20.84 -8.91
N ASN A 219 -72.57 -21.02 -10.10
CA ASN A 219 -73.32 -21.35 -11.31
C ASN A 219 -73.79 -22.82 -11.36
N ASN A 220 -73.05 -23.74 -10.76
CA ASN A 220 -73.41 -25.16 -10.74
C ASN A 220 -74.53 -25.47 -9.72
N GLU A 221 -74.59 -24.75 -8.59
CA GLU A 221 -75.71 -24.86 -7.65
C GLU A 221 -77.04 -24.34 -8.24
N ASN A 222 -76.99 -23.30 -9.09
CA ASN A 222 -78.18 -22.73 -9.71
C ASN A 222 -78.76 -23.59 -10.85
N SER A 223 -77.94 -24.38 -11.57
CA SER A 223 -78.43 -25.31 -12.59
C SER A 223 -79.08 -26.57 -11.99
N THR A 224 -78.77 -26.89 -10.74
CA THR A 224 -79.27 -28.10 -10.07
C THR A 224 -80.64 -27.87 -9.40
N LYS A 225 -81.03 -26.61 -9.15
CA LYS A 225 -82.33 -26.22 -8.58
C LYS A 225 -83.46 -25.98 -9.60
N ARG A 226 -83.22 -26.17 -10.90
CA ARG A 226 -84.20 -25.94 -12.00
C ARG A 226 -84.66 -27.22 -12.72
N LYS A 227 -84.69 -28.36 -12.03
CA LYS A 227 -85.34 -29.58 -12.51
C LYS A 227 -86.40 -30.05 -11.53
#